data_AF-A0A7L1DPC6-F1
#
_entry.id   AF-A0A7L1DPC6-F1
#
_cell.length_a   1.000
_cell.length_b   1.000
_cell.length_c   1.000
_cell.angle_alpha   90.00
_cell.angle_beta   90.00
_cell.angle_gamma   90.00
#
_symmetry.space_group_name_H-M   'P 1'
#
loop_
_entity.id
_entity.type
_entity.pdbx_description
1 polymer ?
#
loop_
_entity_poly.entity_id
_entity_poly.type
_entity_poly.pdbx_seq_one_letter_code
_entity_poly.pdbx_strand_id
1 'polypeptide(L)'
;EDQKEDTGQEVSKKHPREAPNYFVAIPIMDDQILDRIEDVQELIFSKEPDLLRALLPIQTMHLTIIVAHLGTEEEVKKAVLALKKSKTKVEDILQGKDFNMTFQGIGRFNNQVLYVKMLEKDQKMLSRIAEAVEECFIEMNLDISESKDFKPHLTFLKLSKVPWLRRRVFRKICLDLYKEYENSYFGTEVFSRIDLCAMHKKKQESGYYYCDCSINVNSSGIGESKEQ
;
A
#
# COMPACT_ATOMS: atom_id res chain seq x y z
N GLU A 1 -12.42 26.41 54.97
CA GLU A 1 -11.42 26.07 53.93
C GLU A 1 -11.79 24.71 53.39
N ASP A 2 -12.03 24.61 52.08
CA ASP A 2 -11.92 23.37 51.30
C ASP A 2 -12.11 23.78 49.84
N GLN A 3 -11.00 24.25 49.25
CA GLN A 3 -10.87 24.47 47.82
C GLN A 3 -10.66 23.10 47.17
N LYS A 4 -11.62 22.66 46.35
CA LYS A 4 -11.39 21.56 45.40
C LYS A 4 -10.79 22.16 44.12
N GLU A 5 -9.50 21.93 43.93
CA GLU A 5 -8.78 22.19 42.69
C GLU A 5 -9.33 21.26 41.60
N ASP A 6 -10.03 21.87 40.64
CA ASP A 6 -10.38 21.28 39.35
C ASP A 6 -9.10 21.24 38.50
N THR A 7 -8.40 20.11 38.54
CA THR A 7 -7.23 19.85 37.68
C THR A 7 -7.73 19.52 36.28
N GLY A 8 -8.00 20.57 35.51
CA GLY A 8 -8.27 20.48 34.08
C GLY A 8 -7.10 19.82 33.36
N GLN A 9 -7.25 18.53 33.05
CA GLN A 9 -6.40 17.85 32.08
C GLN A 9 -6.61 18.53 30.72
N GLU A 10 -5.61 19.27 30.26
CA GLU A 10 -5.53 19.75 28.89
C GLU A 10 -5.55 18.55 27.94
N VAL A 11 -6.74 18.27 27.40
CA VAL A 11 -6.89 17.39 26.26
C VAL A 11 -6.19 18.07 25.09
N SER A 12 -4.98 17.61 24.76
CA SER A 12 -4.26 18.06 23.56
C SER A 12 -5.20 17.96 22.36
N LYS A 13 -5.58 19.12 21.81
CA LYS A 13 -6.41 19.21 20.61
C LYS A 13 -5.60 18.62 19.47
N LYS A 14 -5.85 17.35 19.12
CA LYS A 14 -5.29 16.76 17.89
C LYS A 14 -5.70 17.64 16.72
N HIS A 15 -4.73 18.33 16.11
CA HIS A 15 -4.96 19.05 14.87
C HIS A 15 -5.54 18.09 13.83
N PRO A 16 -6.50 18.53 12.97
CA PRO A 16 -6.98 17.70 11.88
C PRO A 16 -5.79 17.34 11.00
N ARG A 17 -5.44 16.05 10.92
CA ARG A 17 -4.40 15.58 9.99
C ARG A 17 -4.80 16.01 8.57
N GLU A 18 -3.85 16.58 7.85
CA GLU A 18 -4.06 16.96 6.46
C GLU A 18 -4.31 15.71 5.59
N ALA A 19 -4.99 15.91 4.46
CA ALA A 19 -5.28 14.79 3.56
C ALA A 19 -3.96 14.20 3.02
N PRO A 20 -3.77 12.87 3.06
CA PRO A 20 -2.54 12.27 2.56
C PRO A 20 -2.31 12.56 1.07
N ASN A 21 -1.06 12.82 0.70
CA ASN A 21 -0.64 13.09 -0.67
C ASN A 21 0.55 12.22 -1.13
N TYR A 22 1.13 11.44 -0.21
CA TYR A 22 2.18 10.46 -0.48
C TYR A 22 1.88 9.12 0.19
N PHE A 23 2.49 8.08 -0.36
CA PHE A 23 2.47 6.76 0.24
C PHE A 23 3.75 6.01 -0.10
N VAL A 24 4.12 5.08 0.77
CA VAL A 24 5.20 4.12 0.51
C VAL A 24 4.55 2.82 0.07
N ALA A 25 5.04 2.25 -1.03
CA ALA A 25 4.44 1.09 -1.65
C ALA A 25 5.44 0.04 -2.11
N ILE A 26 4.95 -1.19 -2.18
CA ILE A 26 5.63 -2.30 -2.84
C ILE A 26 4.87 -2.55 -4.16
N PRO A 27 5.51 -2.36 -5.32
CA PRO A 27 4.89 -2.63 -6.62
C PRO A 27 4.68 -4.13 -6.80
N ILE A 28 3.64 -4.50 -7.55
CA ILE A 28 3.47 -5.87 -8.05
C ILE A 28 3.94 -5.90 -9.50
N MET A 29 4.86 -6.81 -9.81
CA MET A 29 5.51 -6.95 -11.11
C MET A 29 5.40 -8.37 -11.68
N ASP A 30 5.00 -9.36 -10.88
CA ASP A 30 4.78 -10.73 -11.36
C ASP A 30 3.59 -10.81 -12.32
N ASP A 31 3.87 -11.20 -13.58
CA ASP A 31 2.89 -11.24 -14.66
C ASP A 31 1.72 -12.18 -14.33
N GLN A 32 1.95 -13.29 -13.63
CA GLN A 32 0.86 -14.19 -13.25
C GLN A 32 -0.15 -13.50 -12.33
N ILE A 33 0.31 -12.73 -11.34
CA ILE A 33 -0.60 -11.95 -10.48
C ILE A 33 -1.37 -10.92 -11.30
N LEU A 34 -0.67 -10.19 -12.17
CA LEU A 34 -1.26 -9.12 -12.97
C LEU A 34 -2.32 -9.65 -13.95
N ASP A 35 -2.00 -10.70 -14.70
CA ASP A 35 -2.91 -11.37 -15.64
C ASP A 35 -4.15 -11.90 -14.91
N ARG A 36 -3.97 -12.55 -13.75
CA ARG A 36 -5.09 -13.06 -12.95
C ARG A 36 -5.98 -11.96 -12.40
N ILE A 37 -5.43 -10.80 -12.06
CA ILE A 37 -6.23 -9.64 -11.68
C ILE A 37 -7.00 -9.13 -12.89
N GLU A 38 -6.37 -9.04 -14.06
CA GLU A 38 -7.02 -8.63 -15.31
C GLU A 38 -8.20 -9.55 -15.67
N ASP A 39 -8.02 -10.88 -15.62
CA ASP A 39 -9.10 -11.86 -15.81
C ASP A 39 -10.33 -11.57 -14.92
N VAL A 40 -10.09 -11.24 -13.64
CA VAL A 40 -11.16 -10.91 -12.69
C VAL A 40 -11.83 -9.59 -13.06
N GLN A 41 -11.04 -8.58 -13.45
CA GLN A 41 -11.55 -7.29 -13.87
C GLN A 41 -12.42 -7.42 -15.14
N GLU A 42 -12.00 -8.23 -16.11
CA GLU A 42 -12.75 -8.53 -17.32
C GLU A 42 -14.06 -9.26 -17.01
N LEU A 43 -14.03 -10.25 -16.13
CA LEU A 43 -15.24 -10.94 -15.68
C LEU A 43 -16.23 -9.98 -15.01
N ILE A 44 -15.75 -9.14 -14.09
CA ILE A 44 -16.59 -8.12 -13.43
C ILE A 44 -17.18 -7.18 -14.47
N PHE A 45 -16.38 -6.71 -15.43
CA PHE A 45 -16.83 -5.80 -16.48
C PHE A 45 -17.87 -6.45 -17.40
N SER A 46 -17.70 -7.72 -17.77
CA SER A 46 -18.66 -8.47 -18.60
C SER A 46 -20.03 -8.63 -17.92
N LYS A 47 -20.04 -8.77 -16.59
CA LYS A 47 -21.26 -8.90 -15.78
C LYS A 47 -21.87 -7.54 -15.44
N GLU A 48 -21.04 -6.52 -15.23
CA GLU A 48 -21.46 -5.18 -14.81
C GLU A 48 -20.56 -4.07 -15.41
N PRO A 49 -20.87 -3.62 -16.64
CA PRO A 49 -20.06 -2.62 -17.36
C PRO A 49 -19.97 -1.27 -16.66
N ASP A 50 -20.96 -0.89 -15.85
CA ASP A 50 -20.99 0.37 -15.11
C ASP A 50 -19.80 0.49 -14.12
N LEU A 51 -19.23 -0.64 -13.69
CA LEU A 51 -18.09 -0.67 -12.78
C LEU A 51 -16.75 -0.39 -13.44
N LEU A 52 -16.67 -0.19 -14.76
CA LEU A 52 -15.41 0.03 -15.48
C LEU A 52 -14.53 1.11 -14.83
N ARG A 53 -15.13 2.24 -14.42
CA ARG A 53 -14.39 3.36 -13.78
C ARG A 53 -13.97 3.09 -12.33
N ALA A 54 -14.50 2.03 -11.71
CA ALA A 54 -14.12 1.59 -10.38
C ALA A 54 -12.88 0.68 -10.39
N LEU A 55 -12.60 0.03 -11.53
CA LEU A 55 -11.44 -0.84 -11.73
C LEU A 55 -10.15 -0.02 -11.70
N LEU A 56 -9.14 -0.53 -11.02
CA LEU A 56 -7.81 0.08 -10.97
C LEU A 56 -6.97 -0.41 -12.14
N PRO A 57 -6.25 0.46 -12.87
CA PRO A 57 -5.35 0.00 -13.93
C PRO A 57 -4.32 -1.00 -13.39
N ILE A 58 -4.08 -2.09 -14.13
CA ILE A 58 -3.12 -3.15 -13.76
C ILE A 58 -1.73 -2.56 -13.48
N GLN A 59 -1.33 -1.54 -14.24
CA GLN A 59 -0.03 -0.86 -14.07
C GLN A 59 0.09 -0.08 -12.75
N THR A 60 -0.96 -0.04 -11.91
CA THR A 60 -0.94 0.60 -10.59
C THR A 60 -1.01 -0.38 -9.43
N MET A 61 -0.95 -1.69 -9.68
CA MET A 61 -1.04 -2.70 -8.64
C MET A 61 0.13 -2.58 -7.65
N HIS A 62 -0.20 -2.41 -6.37
CA HIS A 62 0.78 -2.23 -5.29
C HIS A 62 0.18 -2.59 -3.93
N LEU A 63 1.06 -2.81 -2.96
CA LEU A 63 0.75 -2.84 -1.54
C LEU A 63 1.18 -1.52 -0.91
N THR A 64 0.25 -0.78 -0.31
CA THR A 64 0.59 0.40 0.48
C THR A 64 1.06 -0.02 1.87
N ILE A 65 2.24 0.43 2.30
CA ILE A 65 2.78 0.17 3.65
C ILE A 65 2.79 1.40 4.56
N ILE A 66 2.90 2.61 3.99
CA ILE A 66 2.79 3.88 4.74
C ILE A 66 1.94 4.85 3.93
N VAL A 67 1.16 5.68 4.61
CA VAL A 67 0.42 6.80 4.05
C VAL A 67 0.85 8.06 4.78
N ALA A 68 1.20 9.12 4.06
CA ALA A 68 1.78 10.34 4.65
C ALA A 68 1.21 11.60 4.01
N HIS A 69 1.25 12.69 4.77
CA HIS A 69 1.14 14.04 4.23
C HIS A 69 2.52 14.70 4.24
N LEU A 70 3.03 15.09 3.06
CA LEU A 70 4.27 15.84 2.89
C LEU A 70 3.92 17.18 2.23
N GLY A 71 3.82 18.23 3.03
CA GLY A 71 3.37 19.56 2.62
C GLY A 71 4.47 20.44 2.01
N THR A 72 5.74 20.10 2.26
CA THR A 72 6.91 20.88 1.81
C THR A 72 7.95 20.04 1.05
N GLU A 73 8.77 20.69 0.23
CA GLU A 73 9.90 20.01 -0.45
C GLU A 73 10.90 19.42 0.56
N GLU A 74 11.09 20.06 1.71
CA GLU A 74 11.97 19.55 2.77
C GLU A 74 11.41 18.27 3.41
N GLU A 75 10.10 18.15 3.58
CA GLU A 75 9.47 16.90 4.03
C GLU A 75 9.59 15.79 2.99
N VAL A 76 9.50 16.11 1.69
CA VAL A 76 9.79 15.14 0.63
C VAL A 76 11.23 14.66 0.70
N LYS A 77 12.22 15.57 0.86
CA LYS A 77 13.64 15.20 1.04
C LYS A 77 13.85 14.32 2.27
N LYS A 78 13.21 14.66 3.40
CA LYS A 78 13.23 13.84 4.62
C LYS A 78 12.64 12.45 4.39
N ALA A 79 11.51 12.33 3.69
CA ALA A 79 10.90 11.05 3.35
C ALA A 79 11.80 10.20 2.44
N VAL A 80 12.47 10.81 1.46
CA VAL A 80 13.48 10.14 0.64
C VAL A 80 14.64 9.62 1.49
N LEU A 81 15.14 10.42 2.43
CA LEU A 81 16.19 9.99 3.36
C LEU A 81 15.72 8.88 4.31
N ALA A 82 14.49 8.96 4.82
CA ALA A 82 13.88 7.93 5.66
C ALA A 82 13.80 6.60 4.93
N LEU A 83 13.29 6.59 3.69
CA LEU A 83 13.19 5.38 2.88
C LEU A 83 14.57 4.80 2.54
N LYS A 84 15.57 5.64 2.25
CA LYS A 84 16.94 5.16 2.03
C LYS A 84 17.54 4.52 3.27
N LYS A 85 17.32 5.10 4.46
CA LYS A 85 17.79 4.55 5.74
C LYS A 85 17.09 3.25 6.11
N SER A 86 15.81 3.10 5.78
CA SER A 86 15.07 1.88 6.10
C SER A 86 15.60 0.66 5.36
N LYS A 87 16.33 0.84 4.24
CA LYS A 87 16.92 -0.26 3.46
C LYS A 87 17.70 -1.25 4.33
N THR A 88 18.64 -0.76 5.16
CA THR A 88 19.44 -1.65 6.02
C THR A 88 18.58 -2.39 7.04
N LYS A 89 17.63 -1.70 7.68
CA LYS A 89 16.69 -2.35 8.63
C LYS A 89 15.86 -3.45 7.93
N VAL A 90 15.43 -3.23 6.69
CA VAL A 90 14.67 -4.21 5.90
C VAL A 90 15.57 -5.39 5.51
N GLU A 91 16.80 -5.15 5.06
CA GLU A 91 17.77 -6.20 4.74
C GLU A 91 18.10 -7.07 5.97
N ASP A 92 18.23 -6.46 7.16
CA ASP A 92 18.45 -7.16 8.42
C ASP A 92 17.27 -8.05 8.81
N ILE A 93 16.03 -7.62 8.53
CA ILE A 93 14.83 -8.45 8.74
C ILE A 93 14.82 -9.66 7.81
N LEU A 94 15.22 -9.47 6.55
CA LEU A 94 15.27 -10.53 5.55
C LEU A 94 16.41 -11.53 5.77
N GLN A 95 17.51 -11.10 6.40
CA GLN A 95 18.68 -11.94 6.68
C GLN A 95 19.25 -12.62 5.42
N GLY A 96 19.25 -11.90 4.30
CA GLY A 96 19.71 -12.43 2.99
C GLY A 96 18.79 -13.49 2.38
N LYS A 97 17.57 -13.69 2.89
CA LYS A 97 16.59 -14.61 2.30
C LYS A 97 15.61 -13.86 1.41
N ASP A 98 15.17 -14.50 0.34
CA ASP A 98 14.05 -14.02 -0.46
C ASP A 98 12.77 -13.99 0.37
N PHE A 99 11.97 -12.94 0.21
CA PHE A 99 10.63 -12.86 0.77
C PHE A 99 9.59 -12.97 -0.34
N ASN A 100 8.94 -14.13 -0.37
CA ASN A 100 7.89 -14.46 -1.33
C ASN A 100 6.52 -14.11 -0.77
N MET A 101 5.84 -13.15 -1.40
CA MET A 101 4.50 -12.69 -1.03
C MET A 101 3.44 -13.43 -1.85
N THR A 102 2.72 -14.34 -1.21
CA THR A 102 1.73 -15.17 -1.91
C THR A 102 0.33 -14.58 -1.82
N PHE A 103 -0.36 -14.51 -2.96
CA PHE A 103 -1.68 -13.91 -3.10
C PHE A 103 -2.76 -14.96 -3.42
N GLN A 104 -3.77 -15.05 -2.55
CA GLN A 104 -4.84 -16.03 -2.69
C GLN A 104 -6.18 -15.52 -2.17
N GLY A 105 -7.18 -15.58 -3.05
CA GLY A 105 -8.57 -15.23 -2.79
C GLY A 105 -8.82 -13.73 -2.71
N ILE A 106 -10.10 -13.38 -2.75
CA ILE A 106 -10.56 -11.99 -2.78
C ILE A 106 -11.13 -11.60 -1.41
N GLY A 107 -10.77 -10.40 -0.95
CA GLY A 107 -11.29 -9.74 0.23
C GLY A 107 -12.05 -8.47 -0.13
N ARG A 108 -12.75 -7.92 0.86
CA ARG A 108 -13.52 -6.67 0.69
C ARG A 108 -13.44 -5.77 1.92
N PHE A 109 -13.39 -4.45 1.69
CA PHE A 109 -13.59 -3.45 2.74
C PHE A 109 -14.92 -2.74 2.55
N ASN A 110 -15.76 -2.74 3.59
CA ASN A 110 -17.07 -2.08 3.62
C ASN A 110 -17.95 -2.39 2.39
N ASN A 111 -17.73 -3.54 1.73
CA ASN A 111 -18.32 -3.92 0.44
C ASN A 111 -18.13 -2.88 -0.69
N GLN A 112 -17.13 -2.01 -0.60
CA GLN A 112 -16.88 -0.91 -1.56
C GLN A 112 -15.49 -0.97 -2.21
N VAL A 113 -14.61 -1.80 -1.67
CA VAL A 113 -13.27 -2.03 -2.19
C VAL A 113 -13.08 -3.55 -2.31
N LEU A 114 -12.59 -4.03 -3.44
CA LEU A 114 -12.11 -5.41 -3.60
C LEU A 114 -10.60 -5.45 -3.69
N TYR A 115 -10.00 -6.42 -3.03
CA TYR A 115 -8.56 -6.62 -3.03
C TYR A 115 -8.23 -8.11 -3.03
N VAL A 116 -7.08 -8.47 -3.59
CA VAL A 116 -6.52 -9.81 -3.43
C VAL A 116 -5.85 -9.92 -2.07
N LYS A 117 -6.14 -11.00 -1.34
CA LYS A 117 -5.59 -11.26 -0.01
C LYS A 117 -4.18 -11.84 -0.11
N MET A 118 -3.32 -11.44 0.81
CA MET A 118 -2.03 -12.09 1.04
C MET A 118 -2.16 -13.22 2.07
N LEU A 119 -1.35 -14.27 2.01
CA LEU A 119 -1.33 -15.32 3.04
C LEU A 119 -0.90 -14.76 4.41
N GLU A 120 -1.51 -15.25 5.49
CA GLU A 120 -1.29 -14.73 6.86
C GLU A 120 0.18 -14.77 7.30
N LYS A 121 0.90 -15.84 6.94
CA LYS A 121 2.35 -15.94 7.22
C LYS A 121 3.16 -14.82 6.57
N ASP A 122 2.78 -14.42 5.35
CA ASP A 122 3.48 -13.40 4.57
C ASP A 122 3.08 -12.01 5.08
N GLN A 123 1.82 -11.83 5.53
CA GLN A 123 1.38 -10.60 6.19
C GLN A 123 2.23 -10.29 7.42
N LYS A 124 2.55 -11.29 8.26
CA LYS A 124 3.38 -11.08 9.47
C LYS A 124 4.78 -10.59 9.13
N MET A 125 5.40 -11.12 8.07
CA MET A 125 6.70 -10.65 7.61
C MET A 125 6.61 -9.23 7.06
N LEU A 126 5.60 -8.96 6.23
CA LEU A 126 5.38 -7.64 5.66
C LEU A 126 5.07 -6.57 6.72
N SER A 127 4.35 -6.91 7.80
CA SER A 127 4.12 -6.00 8.93
C SER A 127 5.44 -5.57 9.58
N ARG A 128 6.38 -6.51 9.80
CA ARG A 128 7.71 -6.18 10.36
C ARG A 128 8.51 -5.25 9.44
N ILE A 129 8.43 -5.48 8.13
CA ILE A 129 9.05 -4.60 7.14
C ILE A 129 8.40 -3.21 7.18
N ALA A 130 7.07 -3.13 7.19
CA ALA A 130 6.33 -1.88 7.26
C ALA A 130 6.68 -1.09 8.54
N GLU A 131 6.72 -1.76 9.69
CA GLU A 131 7.13 -1.18 10.99
C GLU A 131 8.55 -0.60 10.92
N ALA A 132 9.51 -1.33 10.35
CA ALA A 132 10.89 -0.83 10.22
C ALA A 132 11.00 0.41 9.32
N VAL A 133 10.19 0.47 8.25
CA VAL A 133 10.12 1.67 7.39
C VAL A 133 9.42 2.81 8.13
N GLU A 134 8.32 2.51 8.84
CA GLU A 134 7.55 3.48 9.63
C GLU A 134 8.41 4.14 10.71
N GLU A 135 9.20 3.37 11.46
CA GLU A 135 10.16 3.89 12.43
C GLU A 135 11.11 4.92 11.81
N CYS A 136 11.67 4.66 10.62
CA CYS A 136 12.54 5.60 9.94
C CYS A 136 11.82 6.90 9.53
N PHE A 137 10.53 6.83 9.22
CA PHE A 137 9.72 8.02 8.92
C PHE A 137 9.41 8.82 10.19
N ILE A 138 9.09 8.13 11.29
CA ILE A 138 8.86 8.74 12.61
C ILE A 138 10.14 9.43 13.13
N GLU A 139 11.29 8.78 13.02
CA GLU A 139 12.60 9.35 13.39
C GLU A 139 12.93 10.65 12.64
N MET A 140 12.37 10.84 11.43
CA MET A 140 12.51 12.06 10.63
C MET A 140 11.45 13.13 10.95
N ASN A 141 10.57 12.89 11.91
CA ASN A 141 9.43 13.75 12.28
C ASN A 141 8.47 14.01 11.12
N LEU A 142 8.10 12.96 10.37
CA LEU A 142 7.10 13.05 9.29
C LEU A 142 5.70 12.69 9.79
N ASP A 143 4.67 13.42 9.34
CA ASP A 143 3.28 13.10 9.65
C ASP A 143 2.80 11.92 8.79
N ILE A 144 2.82 10.75 9.40
CA ILE A 144 2.32 9.51 8.83
C ILE A 144 0.99 9.12 9.47
N SER A 145 0.13 8.50 8.68
CA SER A 145 -1.14 7.97 9.15
C SER A 145 -0.89 6.70 9.95
N GLU A 146 -0.98 6.80 11.29
CA GLU A 146 -0.99 5.64 12.18
C GLU A 146 -2.06 4.63 11.75
N SER A 147 -1.65 3.40 11.47
CA SER A 147 -2.56 2.28 11.24
C SER A 147 -2.44 1.28 12.39
N LYS A 148 -3.34 1.35 13.36
CA LYS A 148 -3.40 0.38 14.48
C LYS A 148 -3.62 -1.07 14.05
N ASP A 149 -4.01 -1.30 12.80
CA ASP A 149 -4.27 -2.62 12.23
C ASP A 149 -3.80 -2.64 10.77
N PHE A 150 -2.48 -2.59 10.56
CA PHE A 150 -1.89 -2.68 9.22
C PHE A 150 -2.32 -3.99 8.55
N LYS A 151 -3.11 -3.87 7.48
CA LYS A 151 -3.58 -5.00 6.69
C LYS A 151 -3.17 -4.82 5.23
N PRO A 152 -2.14 -5.53 4.75
CA PRO A 152 -1.72 -5.42 3.37
C PRO A 152 -2.82 -5.95 2.44
N HIS A 153 -3.12 -5.18 1.40
CA HIS A 153 -4.23 -5.48 0.51
C HIS A 153 -3.91 -5.01 -0.91
N LEU A 154 -3.92 -5.94 -1.86
CA LEU A 154 -3.68 -5.65 -3.27
C LEU A 154 -5.00 -5.24 -3.92
N THR A 155 -5.32 -3.94 -3.88
CA THR A 155 -6.61 -3.46 -4.35
C THR A 155 -6.69 -3.47 -5.87
N PHE A 156 -7.80 -3.94 -6.43
CA PHE A 156 -8.06 -3.87 -7.87
C PHE A 156 -9.38 -3.18 -8.24
N LEU A 157 -10.25 -2.88 -7.27
CA LEU A 157 -11.50 -2.14 -7.49
C LEU A 157 -11.85 -1.24 -6.29
N LYS A 158 -12.17 0.04 -6.53
CA LYS A 158 -12.65 0.99 -5.51
C LYS A 158 -13.87 1.79 -6.00
N LEU A 159 -15.04 1.64 -5.36
CA LEU A 159 -16.25 2.42 -5.69
C LEU A 159 -16.13 3.92 -5.40
N SER A 160 -15.17 4.33 -4.56
CA SER A 160 -14.91 5.76 -4.32
C SER A 160 -14.47 6.50 -5.59
N LYS A 161 -13.96 5.80 -6.62
CA LYS A 161 -13.64 6.38 -7.93
C LYS A 161 -14.87 6.69 -8.79
N VAL A 162 -16.05 6.20 -8.40
CA VAL A 162 -17.31 6.45 -9.11
C VAL A 162 -18.40 6.93 -8.12
N PRO A 163 -18.27 8.16 -7.57
CA PRO A 163 -19.12 8.65 -6.48
C PRO A 163 -20.61 8.74 -6.84
N TRP A 164 -20.94 8.87 -8.13
CA TRP A 164 -22.33 8.89 -8.61
C TRP A 164 -22.97 7.51 -8.54
N LEU A 165 -22.27 6.47 -9.00
CA LEU A 165 -22.73 5.07 -8.90
C LEU A 165 -22.87 4.64 -7.45
N ARG A 166 -21.90 4.99 -6.59
CA ARG A 166 -21.94 4.67 -5.14
C ARG A 166 -23.21 5.16 -4.46
N ARG A 167 -23.70 6.34 -4.83
CA ARG A 167 -24.87 6.98 -4.20
C ARG A 167 -26.21 6.48 -4.75
N ARG A 168 -26.26 6.03 -6.01
CA ARG A 168 -27.50 5.72 -6.72
C ARG A 168 -27.74 4.23 -6.95
N VAL A 169 -26.72 3.48 -7.35
CA VAL A 169 -26.87 2.13 -7.92
C VAL A 169 -26.09 1.08 -7.11
N PHE A 170 -24.80 1.33 -6.86
CA PHE A 170 -23.91 0.37 -6.20
C PHE A 170 -23.52 0.85 -4.81
N ARG A 171 -24.38 0.62 -3.81
CA ARG A 171 -24.00 0.83 -2.39
C ARG A 171 -22.97 -0.21 -1.92
N LYS A 172 -22.99 -1.39 -2.53
CA LYS A 172 -22.18 -2.57 -2.22
C LYS A 172 -21.88 -3.33 -3.51
N ILE A 173 -20.71 -3.99 -3.56
CA ILE A 173 -20.31 -4.87 -4.66
C ILE A 173 -20.84 -6.29 -4.37
N CYS A 174 -21.57 -6.88 -5.33
CA CYS A 174 -22.13 -8.22 -5.20
C CYS A 174 -21.03 -9.30 -5.32
N LEU A 175 -21.15 -10.38 -4.55
CA LEU A 175 -20.20 -11.51 -4.60
C LEU A 175 -20.27 -12.25 -5.95
N ASP A 176 -21.46 -12.33 -6.56
CA ASP A 176 -21.66 -13.04 -7.83
C ASP A 176 -20.84 -12.45 -9.00
N LEU A 177 -20.32 -11.23 -8.86
CA LEU A 177 -19.45 -10.61 -9.85
C LEU A 177 -18.07 -11.27 -9.95
N TYR A 178 -17.58 -11.90 -8.87
CA TYR A 178 -16.23 -12.47 -8.79
C TYR A 178 -16.18 -13.82 -8.06
N LYS A 179 -17.33 -14.49 -7.88
CA LYS A 179 -17.46 -15.72 -7.11
C LYS A 179 -16.53 -16.83 -7.59
N GLU A 180 -16.30 -16.90 -8.90
CA GLU A 180 -15.39 -17.84 -9.56
C GLU A 180 -13.94 -17.68 -9.09
N TYR A 181 -13.58 -16.51 -8.59
CA TYR A 181 -12.23 -16.15 -8.13
C TYR A 181 -12.11 -15.95 -6.61
N GLU A 182 -13.20 -16.16 -5.84
CA GLU A 182 -13.25 -15.84 -4.41
C GLU A 182 -12.10 -16.47 -3.61
N ASN A 183 -11.70 -17.69 -3.97
CA ASN A 183 -10.63 -18.45 -3.31
C ASN A 183 -9.46 -18.81 -4.25
N SER A 184 -9.41 -18.21 -5.44
CA SER A 184 -8.39 -18.52 -6.45
C SER A 184 -6.99 -18.11 -6.03
N TYR A 185 -6.01 -18.88 -6.48
CA TYR A 185 -4.61 -18.51 -6.39
C TYR A 185 -4.26 -17.50 -7.48
N PHE A 186 -3.65 -16.38 -7.11
CA PHE A 186 -3.27 -15.31 -8.03
C PHE A 186 -1.80 -15.36 -8.42
N GLY A 187 -0.92 -15.79 -7.52
CA GLY A 187 0.52 -15.85 -7.80
C GLY A 187 1.37 -15.50 -6.58
N THR A 188 2.67 -15.36 -6.82
CA THR A 188 3.66 -15.02 -5.81
C THR A 188 4.59 -13.93 -6.33
N GLU A 189 4.66 -12.82 -5.61
CA GLU A 189 5.59 -11.72 -5.90
C GLU A 189 6.86 -11.92 -5.06
N VAL A 190 8.03 -11.82 -5.68
CA VAL A 190 9.31 -11.77 -4.95
C VAL A 190 9.57 -10.34 -4.50
N PHE A 191 9.53 -10.09 -3.19
CA PHE A 191 9.79 -8.76 -2.63
C PHE A 191 11.22 -8.30 -2.98
N SER A 192 11.31 -7.19 -3.71
CA SER A 192 12.60 -6.65 -4.18
C SER A 192 12.68 -5.12 -4.17
N ARG A 193 11.56 -4.40 -4.15
CA ARG A 193 11.53 -2.94 -4.27
C ARG A 193 10.52 -2.29 -3.33
N ILE A 194 10.87 -1.12 -2.78
CA ILE A 194 9.95 -0.22 -2.10
C ILE A 194 10.06 1.18 -2.73
N ASP A 195 8.91 1.79 -3.02
CA ASP A 195 8.77 3.07 -3.72
C ASP A 195 8.09 4.13 -2.82
N LEU A 196 8.65 5.34 -2.76
CA LEU A 196 7.97 6.53 -2.24
C LEU A 196 7.19 7.19 -3.39
N CYS A 197 5.86 7.07 -3.35
CA CYS A 197 4.97 7.46 -4.43
C CYS A 197 4.15 8.70 -4.11
N ALA A 198 4.01 9.59 -5.10
CA ALA A 198 3.11 10.74 -5.01
C ALA A 198 1.71 10.37 -5.53
N MET A 199 0.66 10.71 -4.78
CA MET A 199 -0.73 10.39 -5.16
C MET A 199 -1.27 11.23 -6.32
N HIS A 200 -0.76 12.46 -6.48
CA HIS A 200 -1.35 13.47 -7.37
C HIS A 200 -0.43 13.96 -8.48
N LYS A 201 0.86 13.61 -8.46
CA LYS A 201 1.78 13.92 -9.56
C LYS A 201 1.42 13.09 -10.80
N LYS A 202 1.82 13.59 -11.97
CA LYS A 202 1.66 12.86 -13.24
C LYS A 202 2.36 11.51 -13.15
N LYS A 203 1.63 10.44 -13.47
CA LYS A 203 2.16 9.07 -13.54
C LYS A 203 3.32 8.96 -14.54
N GLN A 204 4.14 7.93 -14.33
CA GLN A 204 5.21 7.55 -15.25
C GLN A 204 4.65 7.07 -16.59
N GLU A 205 5.52 6.95 -17.60
CA GLU A 205 5.14 6.42 -18.92
C GLU A 205 4.60 4.98 -18.86
N SER A 206 5.10 4.19 -17.90
CA SER A 206 4.58 2.84 -17.60
C SER A 206 3.15 2.83 -17.06
N GLY A 207 2.59 3.97 -16.67
CA GLY A 207 1.28 4.08 -16.01
C GLY A 207 1.30 3.90 -14.49
N TYR A 208 2.46 3.56 -13.92
CA TYR A 208 2.69 3.49 -12.48
C TYR A 208 2.79 4.91 -11.86
N TYR A 209 2.68 4.97 -10.54
CA TYR A 209 2.76 6.23 -9.80
C TYR A 209 4.11 6.92 -9.98
N TYR A 210 4.12 8.26 -9.89
CA TYR A 210 5.38 8.99 -9.81
C TYR A 210 6.12 8.61 -8.53
N CYS A 211 7.40 8.27 -8.64
CA CYS A 211 8.24 7.91 -7.51
C CYS A 211 9.31 8.97 -7.27
N ASP A 212 9.35 9.55 -6.07
CA ASP A 212 10.43 10.46 -5.66
C ASP A 212 11.70 9.69 -5.26
N CYS A 213 11.54 8.43 -4.82
CA CYS A 213 12.63 7.53 -4.50
C CYS A 213 12.17 6.07 -4.57
N SER A 214 13.10 5.19 -4.92
CA SER A 214 12.95 3.75 -4.85
C SER A 214 14.18 3.14 -4.19
N ILE A 215 13.98 2.14 -3.33
CA ILE A 215 15.06 1.30 -2.82
C ILE A 215 14.87 -0.13 -3.32
N ASN A 216 15.96 -0.75 -3.77
CA ASN A 216 16.00 -2.16 -4.08
C ASN A 216 16.64 -2.91 -2.92
N VAL A 217 16.03 -4.02 -2.54
CA VAL A 217 16.43 -4.91 -1.47
C VAL A 217 16.85 -6.22 -2.13
N ASN A 218 18.16 -6.45 -2.23
CA ASN A 218 18.70 -7.63 -2.89
C ASN A 218 18.89 -8.74 -1.86
N SER A 219 18.53 -9.97 -2.21
CA SER A 219 18.83 -11.16 -1.41
C SER A 219 20.27 -11.68 -1.58
N SER A 220 21.12 -11.00 -2.35
CA SER A 220 22.49 -11.44 -2.61
C SER A 220 23.52 -10.52 -1.98
N GLY A 221 24.07 -10.97 -0.85
CA GLY A 221 25.43 -10.64 -0.48
C GLY A 221 26.40 -11.24 -1.51
N ILE A 222 26.74 -10.47 -2.54
CA ILE A 222 28.04 -10.53 -3.20
C ILE A 222 28.46 -9.09 -3.41
N GLY A 223 29.35 -8.63 -2.54
CA GLY A 223 30.25 -7.54 -2.90
C GLY A 223 31.14 -8.05 -4.02
N GLU A 224 30.85 -7.67 -5.26
CA GLU A 224 31.92 -7.54 -6.25
C GLU A 224 32.49 -6.13 -6.10
N SER A 225 33.50 -6.03 -5.24
CA SER A 225 34.58 -5.08 -5.45
C SER A 225 35.17 -5.39 -6.83
N LYS A 226 34.89 -4.55 -7.82
CA LYS A 226 35.73 -4.45 -9.00
C LYS A 226 36.49 -3.13 -8.93
N GLU A 227 37.60 -3.18 -8.18
CA GLU A 227 38.80 -2.50 -8.63
C GLU A 227 39.29 -3.20 -9.90
N GLN A 228 39.27 -2.47 -11.01
CA GLN A 228 40.38 -2.38 -11.96
C GLN A 228 40.19 -1.14 -12.82
#